data_AF-A0A1M6SCY5-F1
#
_entry.id   AF-A0A1M6SCY5-F1
#
_cell.length_a   1.000
_cell.length_b   1.000
_cell.length_c   1.000
_cell.angle_alpha   90.00
_cell.angle_beta   90.00
_cell.angle_gamma   90.00
#
_symmetry.space_group_name_H-M   'P 1'
#
loop_
_entity.id
_entity.type
_entity.pdbx_description
1 polymer ?
#
loop_
_entity_poly.entity_id
_entity_poly.type
_entity_poly.pdbx_seq_one_letter_code
_entity_poly.pdbx_strand_id
1 'polypeptide(L)'
;MRLRNLLSILENADLNGLQLKAKQLDTGYSFSDVQTFKKAMESLSAVPVFEAPISALRDSAMGAEEKDYLDQRNQAQAEDIKESAAALFHGARALLMTLRQLMPADAANVLNIQIPEPVNIKKLMYVCSKLEKTLQGSVVGDYTKGKSAICHIDPAANWIEIDVGTEAALCLAGDLAWSAAVVYGKYQEAKIFEEHVRALKLRPESLEDIKKGQNEAIVRLIHMESHNLVERHLNGNGGQMEKLKIPIKLMADLIKDGVRIYPPEDAPDNVKALFPDYDKLGEIESRAPAKKKAPEPEPEPDPQPEEPVELDVQPEAIEEQAAEEAPEEKADEAPEADKSKTEKPKPVTEPKVPVLPKQASFNDTVDLEV
;
A
#
# COMPACT_ATOMS: atom_id res chain seq x y z
N MET A 1 0.54 -1.85 -19.74
CA MET A 1 -0.69 -1.14 -19.36
C MET A 1 -1.44 -2.03 -18.39
N ARG A 2 -1.95 -1.48 -17.26
CA ARG A 2 -2.73 -2.26 -16.29
C ARG A 2 -4.08 -2.66 -16.91
N LEU A 3 -4.56 -3.88 -16.65
CA LEU A 3 -5.84 -4.36 -17.18
C LEU A 3 -7.02 -3.48 -16.74
N ARG A 4 -6.96 -2.95 -15.53
CA ARG A 4 -7.95 -2.00 -14.99
C ARG A 4 -8.01 -0.68 -15.76
N ASN A 5 -6.86 -0.11 -16.13
CA ASN A 5 -6.83 1.09 -16.96
C ASN A 5 -7.46 0.79 -18.33
N LEU A 6 -7.21 -0.40 -18.88
CA LEU A 6 -7.78 -0.80 -20.16
C LEU A 6 -9.30 -0.97 -20.07
N LEU A 7 -9.79 -1.58 -19.00
CA LEU A 7 -11.22 -1.66 -18.71
C LEU A 7 -11.84 -0.26 -18.60
N SER A 8 -11.25 0.63 -17.82
CA SER A 8 -11.74 2.01 -17.64
C SER A 8 -11.82 2.78 -18.97
N ILE A 9 -10.81 2.65 -19.85
CA ILE A 9 -10.87 3.24 -21.19
C ILE A 9 -12.04 2.68 -21.99
N LEU A 10 -12.23 1.36 -22.00
CA LEU A 10 -13.31 0.71 -22.76
C LEU A 10 -14.71 1.01 -22.20
N GLU A 11 -14.85 1.21 -20.89
CA GLU A 11 -16.13 1.54 -20.26
C GLU A 11 -16.56 2.99 -20.52
N ASN A 12 -15.59 3.89 -20.61
CA ASN A 12 -15.83 5.30 -20.91
C ASN A 12 -15.88 5.60 -22.42
N ALA A 13 -15.46 4.67 -23.27
CA ALA A 13 -15.52 4.81 -24.71
C ALA A 13 -16.95 4.69 -25.25
N ASP A 14 -17.30 5.52 -26.24
CA ASP A 14 -18.58 5.40 -26.96
C ASP A 14 -18.52 4.24 -27.97
N LEU A 15 -18.64 3.01 -27.46
CA LEU A 15 -18.60 1.80 -28.29
C LEU A 15 -19.76 1.70 -29.29
N ASN A 16 -20.88 2.38 -29.02
CA ASN A 16 -21.99 2.43 -29.98
C ASN A 16 -21.66 3.36 -31.15
N GLY A 17 -20.93 4.44 -30.89
CA GLY A 17 -20.37 5.32 -31.92
C GLY A 17 -19.43 4.62 -32.90
N LEU A 18 -18.86 3.46 -32.55
CA LEU A 18 -18.06 2.63 -33.46
C LEU A 18 -18.88 1.85 -34.50
N GLN A 19 -20.22 1.89 -34.42
CA GLN A 19 -21.06 1.26 -35.44
C GLN A 19 -21.14 2.14 -36.69
N LEU A 20 -20.16 1.99 -37.57
CA LEU A 20 -20.18 2.67 -38.86
C LEU A 20 -21.32 2.11 -39.73
N LYS A 21 -22.27 2.98 -40.09
CA LYS A 21 -23.37 2.60 -40.98
C LYS A 21 -22.88 2.60 -42.41
N ALA A 22 -23.07 1.49 -43.11
CA ALA A 22 -22.71 1.33 -44.51
C ALA A 22 -23.96 0.98 -45.33
N LYS A 23 -24.18 1.70 -46.44
CA LYS A 23 -25.22 1.41 -47.43
C LYS A 23 -24.56 1.09 -48.76
N GLN A 24 -24.90 -0.05 -49.34
CA GLN A 24 -24.39 -0.42 -50.66
C GLN A 24 -24.97 0.50 -51.75
N LEU A 25 -24.11 0.94 -52.66
CA LEU A 25 -24.41 1.68 -53.88
C LEU A 25 -24.14 0.80 -55.11
N ASP A 26 -24.60 1.22 -56.29
CA ASP A 26 -24.41 0.48 -57.55
C ASP A 26 -22.93 0.21 -57.87
N THR A 27 -22.03 1.05 -57.38
CA THR A 27 -20.58 0.96 -57.64
C THR A 27 -19.74 1.17 -56.37
N GLY A 28 -20.25 0.85 -55.17
CA GLY A 28 -19.47 1.01 -53.94
C GLY A 28 -20.31 1.07 -52.66
N TYR A 29 -19.86 1.84 -51.68
CA TYR A 29 -20.55 2.03 -50.40
C TYR A 29 -20.65 3.51 -50.04
N SER A 30 -21.77 3.88 -49.41
CA SER A 30 -21.96 5.13 -48.70
C SER A 30 -21.90 4.86 -47.21
N PHE A 31 -20.96 5.49 -46.53
CA PHE A 31 -20.82 5.43 -45.08
C PHE A 31 -21.44 6.69 -44.45
N SER A 32 -22.13 6.53 -43.32
CA SER A 32 -22.70 7.65 -42.55
C SER A 32 -22.29 7.58 -41.08
N ASP A 33 -22.48 8.69 -40.35
CA ASP A 33 -22.02 8.89 -38.97
C ASP A 33 -20.49 8.86 -38.84
N VAL A 34 -19.78 9.29 -39.89
CA VAL A 34 -18.30 9.25 -39.98
C VAL A 34 -17.66 10.05 -38.84
N GLN A 35 -18.20 11.20 -38.46
CA GLN A 35 -17.63 12.03 -37.39
C GLN A 35 -17.84 11.40 -36.01
N THR A 36 -19.00 10.78 -35.80
CA THR A 36 -19.28 10.02 -34.56
C THR A 36 -18.32 8.84 -34.44
N PHE A 37 -18.13 8.10 -35.53
CA PHE A 37 -17.19 6.99 -35.61
C PHE A 37 -15.75 7.43 -35.32
N LYS A 38 -15.29 8.54 -35.92
CA LYS A 38 -13.95 9.09 -35.65
C LYS A 38 -13.75 9.44 -34.17
N LYS A 39 -14.71 10.11 -33.54
CA LYS A 39 -14.63 10.45 -32.11
C LYS A 39 -14.54 9.20 -31.24
N ALA A 40 -15.36 8.20 -31.52
CA ALA A 40 -15.33 6.93 -30.82
C ALA A 40 -13.99 6.19 -31.03
N MET A 41 -13.48 6.18 -32.26
CA MET A 41 -12.18 5.61 -32.61
C MET A 41 -11.03 6.29 -31.82
N GLU A 42 -11.05 7.62 -31.73
CA GLU A 42 -10.02 8.37 -30.98
C GLU A 42 -10.04 8.04 -29.48
N SER A 43 -11.20 7.77 -28.89
CA SER A 43 -11.29 7.33 -27.49
C SER A 43 -10.59 5.99 -27.22
N LEU A 44 -10.38 5.17 -28.27
CA LEU A 44 -9.68 3.88 -28.20
C LEU A 44 -8.22 3.94 -28.61
N SER A 45 -7.71 5.10 -29.04
CA SER A 45 -6.33 5.25 -29.55
C SER A 45 -5.25 4.88 -28.53
N ALA A 46 -5.56 4.96 -27.24
CA ALA A 46 -4.64 4.58 -26.15
C ALA A 46 -4.55 3.06 -25.93
N VAL A 47 -5.38 2.24 -26.58
CA VAL A 47 -5.39 0.78 -26.40
C VAL A 47 -4.52 0.12 -27.48
N PRO A 48 -3.37 -0.50 -27.13
CA PRO A 48 -2.39 -0.96 -28.12
C PRO A 48 -2.93 -2.00 -29.11
N VAL A 49 -3.87 -2.86 -28.68
CA VAL A 49 -4.45 -3.89 -29.55
C VAL A 49 -5.26 -3.32 -30.73
N PHE A 50 -5.69 -2.06 -30.63
CA PHE A 50 -6.46 -1.38 -31.68
C PHE A 50 -5.60 -0.45 -32.54
N GLU A 51 -4.29 -0.35 -32.30
CA GLU A 51 -3.41 0.54 -33.05
C GLU A 51 -3.42 0.25 -34.55
N ALA A 52 -3.36 -1.03 -34.93
CA ALA A 52 -3.40 -1.46 -36.33
C ALA A 52 -4.71 -1.10 -37.05
N PRO A 53 -5.91 -1.50 -36.57
CA PRO A 53 -7.16 -1.12 -37.24
C PRO A 53 -7.42 0.39 -37.22
N ILE A 54 -7.03 1.10 -36.15
CA ILE A 54 -7.16 2.57 -36.08
C ILE A 54 -6.26 3.24 -37.14
N SER A 55 -5.01 2.80 -37.27
CA SER A 55 -4.08 3.34 -38.28
C SER A 55 -4.60 3.08 -39.69
N ALA A 56 -5.07 1.87 -39.98
CA ALA A 56 -5.65 1.53 -41.28
C ALA A 56 -6.86 2.43 -41.63
N LEU A 57 -7.71 2.74 -40.66
CA LEU A 57 -8.85 3.63 -40.84
C LEU A 57 -8.44 5.10 -41.03
N ARG A 58 -7.44 5.58 -40.27
CA ARG A 58 -6.90 6.95 -40.43
C ARG A 58 -6.21 7.16 -41.77
N ASP A 59 -5.51 6.15 -42.27
CA ASP A 59 -4.81 6.22 -43.56
C ASP A 59 -5.76 6.03 -44.77
N SER A 60 -6.98 5.58 -44.52
CA SER A 60 -8.02 5.42 -45.54
C SER A 60 -8.67 6.76 -45.94
N ALA A 61 -9.50 6.73 -46.98
CA ALA A 61 -10.33 7.88 -47.39
C ALA A 61 -11.23 8.40 -46.24
N MET A 62 -11.54 7.56 -45.26
CA MET A 62 -12.30 7.98 -44.08
C MET A 62 -11.54 8.99 -43.24
N GLY A 63 -10.23 8.82 -43.03
CA GLY A 63 -9.44 9.68 -42.15
C GLY A 63 -9.44 11.15 -42.58
N ALA A 64 -9.40 11.40 -43.89
CA ALA A 64 -9.40 12.75 -44.47
C ALA A 64 -10.80 13.40 -44.57
N GLU A 65 -11.89 12.64 -44.41
CA GLU A 65 -13.24 13.18 -44.65
C GLU A 65 -13.73 14.10 -43.51
N GLU A 66 -14.09 15.34 -43.85
CA GLU A 66 -14.62 16.33 -42.90
C GLU A 66 -16.14 16.26 -42.76
N LYS A 67 -16.82 15.68 -43.75
CA LYS A 67 -18.27 15.48 -43.71
C LYS A 67 -18.63 14.29 -42.82
N ASP A 68 -19.91 14.21 -42.49
CA ASP A 68 -20.46 13.09 -41.71
C ASP A 68 -20.91 11.90 -42.59
N TYR A 69 -20.57 11.95 -43.88
CA TYR A 69 -20.77 10.86 -44.83
C TYR A 69 -19.55 10.73 -45.75
N LEU A 70 -19.32 9.52 -46.25
CA LEU A 70 -18.27 9.20 -47.21
C LEU A 70 -18.83 8.27 -48.29
N ASP A 71 -18.78 8.69 -49.55
CA ASP A 71 -19.09 7.83 -50.69
C ASP A 71 -17.79 7.25 -51.26
N GLN A 72 -17.56 5.96 -51.03
CA GLN A 72 -16.40 5.24 -51.54
C GLN A 72 -16.81 4.34 -52.71
N ARG A 73 -16.39 4.73 -53.93
CA ARG A 73 -16.69 3.99 -55.18
C ARG A 73 -15.66 2.92 -55.51
N ASN A 74 -14.50 2.91 -54.84
CA ASN A 74 -13.58 1.80 -54.96
C ASN A 74 -14.02 0.67 -54.02
N GLN A 75 -14.51 -0.44 -54.57
CA GLN A 75 -15.05 -1.55 -53.80
C GLN A 75 -14.02 -2.17 -52.85
N ALA A 76 -12.76 -2.32 -53.27
CA ALA A 76 -11.71 -2.89 -52.41
C ALA A 76 -11.48 -1.98 -51.19
N GLN A 77 -11.31 -0.68 -51.41
CA GLN A 77 -11.14 0.30 -50.32
C GLN A 77 -12.36 0.39 -49.40
N ALA A 78 -13.57 0.24 -49.95
CA ALA A 78 -14.80 0.23 -49.15
C ALA A 78 -14.89 -1.01 -48.26
N GLU A 79 -14.51 -2.18 -48.77
CA GLU A 79 -14.45 -3.40 -47.96
C GLU A 79 -13.35 -3.30 -46.89
N ASP A 80 -12.16 -2.77 -47.20
CA ASP A 80 -11.09 -2.56 -46.22
C ASP A 80 -11.55 -1.66 -45.05
N ILE A 81 -12.26 -0.57 -45.37
CA ILE A 81 -12.86 0.33 -44.37
C ILE A 81 -13.89 -0.41 -43.52
N LYS A 82 -14.78 -1.17 -44.16
CA LYS A 82 -15.85 -1.92 -43.48
C LYS A 82 -15.30 -3.01 -42.58
N GLU A 83 -14.32 -3.77 -43.04
CA GLU A 83 -13.63 -4.81 -42.27
C GLU A 83 -12.88 -4.21 -41.08
N SER A 84 -12.13 -3.12 -41.29
CA SER A 84 -11.39 -2.45 -40.21
C SER A 84 -12.33 -1.86 -39.15
N ALA A 85 -13.43 -1.22 -39.57
CA ALA A 85 -14.45 -0.70 -38.66
C ALA A 85 -15.14 -1.82 -37.87
N ALA A 86 -15.49 -2.92 -38.54
CA ALA A 86 -16.09 -4.09 -37.89
C ALA A 86 -15.12 -4.75 -36.91
N ALA A 87 -13.84 -4.91 -37.28
CA ALA A 87 -12.80 -5.45 -36.41
C ALA A 87 -12.62 -4.61 -35.15
N LEU A 88 -12.60 -3.27 -35.29
CA LEU A 88 -12.52 -2.36 -34.15
C LEU A 88 -13.74 -2.47 -33.23
N PHE A 89 -14.95 -2.43 -33.80
CA PHE A 89 -16.20 -2.52 -33.04
C PHE A 89 -16.34 -3.85 -32.28
N HIS A 90 -16.19 -4.97 -32.99
CA HIS A 90 -16.33 -6.30 -32.40
C HIS A 90 -15.18 -6.60 -31.44
N GLY A 91 -13.96 -6.19 -31.78
CA GLY A 91 -12.79 -6.33 -30.92
C GLY A 91 -12.93 -5.57 -29.59
N ALA A 92 -13.36 -4.30 -29.65
CA ALA A 92 -13.59 -3.49 -28.45
C ALA A 92 -14.67 -4.08 -27.54
N ARG A 93 -15.81 -4.54 -28.10
CA ARG A 93 -16.88 -5.16 -27.30
C ARG A 93 -16.46 -6.50 -26.72
N ALA A 94 -15.81 -7.36 -27.51
CA ALA A 94 -15.33 -8.65 -27.03
C ALA A 94 -14.35 -8.46 -25.89
N LEU A 95 -13.38 -7.55 -26.06
CA LEU A 95 -12.40 -7.23 -25.03
C LEU A 95 -13.05 -6.67 -23.75
N LEU A 96 -14.00 -5.74 -23.87
CA LEU A 96 -14.75 -5.22 -22.72
C LEU A 96 -15.48 -6.35 -21.97
N MET A 97 -16.17 -7.22 -22.70
CA MET A 97 -16.89 -8.36 -22.10
C MET A 97 -15.94 -9.32 -21.39
N THR A 98 -14.81 -9.66 -22.01
CA THR A 98 -13.79 -10.52 -21.41
C THR A 98 -13.20 -9.90 -20.15
N LEU A 99 -12.86 -8.61 -20.17
CA LEU A 99 -12.30 -7.94 -18.99
C LEU A 99 -13.29 -7.87 -17.83
N ARG A 100 -14.57 -7.61 -18.10
CA ARG A 100 -15.61 -7.65 -17.06
C ARG A 100 -15.82 -9.03 -16.45
N GLN A 101 -15.48 -10.09 -17.17
CA GLN A 101 -15.51 -11.46 -16.63
C GLN A 101 -14.26 -11.81 -15.84
N LEU A 102 -13.09 -11.32 -16.28
CA LEU A 102 -11.80 -11.59 -15.63
C LEU A 102 -11.57 -10.72 -14.40
N MET A 103 -12.15 -9.53 -14.36
CA MET A 103 -11.98 -8.59 -13.27
C MET A 103 -13.26 -8.56 -12.41
N PRO A 104 -13.16 -8.87 -11.09
CA PRO A 104 -14.30 -8.77 -10.20
C PRO A 104 -14.77 -7.33 -10.08
N ALA A 105 -16.05 -7.14 -9.73
CA ALA A 105 -16.62 -5.83 -9.46
C ALA A 105 -15.79 -5.09 -8.39
N ASP A 106 -15.70 -3.76 -8.54
CA ASP A 106 -14.87 -2.91 -7.69
C ASP A 106 -15.24 -3.09 -6.21
N ALA A 107 -14.29 -3.61 -5.45
CA ALA A 107 -14.37 -3.50 -4.00
C ALA A 107 -13.99 -2.06 -3.64
N ALA A 108 -14.83 -1.39 -2.86
CA ALA A 108 -14.64 0.04 -2.53
C ALA A 108 -13.33 0.29 -1.76
N ASN A 109 -12.85 -0.71 -1.01
CA ASN A 109 -11.71 -0.58 -0.11
C ASN A 109 -10.54 -1.45 -0.58
N VAL A 110 -9.96 -1.10 -1.75
CA VAL A 110 -8.85 -1.85 -2.35
C VAL A 110 -7.52 -1.14 -2.18
N LEU A 111 -6.52 -1.89 -1.72
CA LEU A 111 -5.13 -1.49 -1.70
C LEU A 111 -4.44 -1.96 -2.99
N ASN A 112 -3.85 -1.03 -3.74
CA ASN A 112 -3.13 -1.34 -4.97
C ASN A 112 -1.63 -1.48 -4.68
N ILE A 113 -1.07 -2.67 -4.84
CA ILE A 113 0.33 -2.95 -4.53
C ILE A 113 1.08 -3.31 -5.81
N GLN A 114 2.07 -2.52 -6.17
CA GLN A 114 3.00 -2.83 -7.25
C GLN A 114 4.23 -3.53 -6.68
N ILE A 115 4.53 -4.71 -7.21
CA ILE A 115 5.66 -5.54 -6.80
C ILE A 115 6.77 -5.39 -7.85
N PRO A 116 8.05 -5.32 -7.43
CA PRO A 116 9.17 -5.37 -8.38
C PRO A 116 9.17 -6.69 -9.15
N GLU A 117 9.63 -6.67 -10.40
CA GLU A 117 9.63 -7.88 -11.24
C GLU A 117 10.35 -9.04 -10.54
N PRO A 118 9.63 -10.14 -10.20
CA PRO A 118 10.21 -11.20 -9.41
C PRO A 118 11.16 -12.03 -10.27
N VAL A 119 12.47 -11.89 -10.03
CA VAL A 119 13.51 -12.69 -10.71
C VAL A 119 13.32 -14.20 -10.53
N ASN A 120 12.71 -14.63 -9.42
CA ASN A 120 12.40 -16.03 -9.14
C ASN A 120 11.25 -16.19 -8.13
N ILE A 121 10.72 -17.42 -8.04
CA ILE A 121 9.63 -17.81 -7.13
C ILE A 121 9.98 -17.51 -5.66
N LYS A 122 11.23 -17.71 -5.23
CA LYS A 122 11.63 -17.46 -3.83
C LYS A 122 11.47 -16.00 -3.44
N LYS A 123 11.86 -15.07 -4.33
CA LYS A 123 11.69 -13.62 -4.11
C LYS A 123 10.22 -13.25 -4.05
N LEU A 124 9.40 -13.80 -4.95
CA LEU A 124 7.95 -13.56 -4.93
C LEU A 124 7.33 -14.03 -3.61
N MET A 125 7.61 -15.27 -3.20
CA MET A 125 7.13 -15.80 -1.92
C MET A 125 7.58 -14.97 -0.73
N TYR A 126 8.83 -14.49 -0.74
CA TYR A 126 9.35 -13.63 0.30
C TYR A 126 8.55 -12.31 0.38
N VAL A 127 8.32 -11.62 -0.75
CA VAL A 127 7.53 -10.39 -0.79
C VAL A 127 6.09 -10.64 -0.31
N CYS A 128 5.41 -11.65 -0.85
CA CYS A 128 4.04 -11.98 -0.47
C CYS A 128 3.94 -12.32 1.03
N SER A 129 4.88 -13.09 1.58
CA SER A 129 4.88 -13.47 3.00
C SER A 129 5.12 -12.27 3.93
N LYS A 130 5.93 -11.30 3.50
CA LYS A 130 6.13 -10.05 4.24
C LYS A 130 4.88 -9.18 4.17
N LEU A 131 4.29 -9.04 2.99
CA LEU A 131 3.03 -8.30 2.81
C LEU A 131 1.92 -8.86 3.68
N GLU A 132 1.74 -10.19 3.67
CA GLU A 132 0.76 -10.87 4.50
C GLU A 132 0.99 -10.57 5.99
N LYS A 133 2.22 -10.74 6.49
CA LYS A 133 2.56 -10.44 7.90
C LYS A 133 2.31 -8.98 8.26
N THR A 134 2.66 -8.05 7.38
CA THR A 134 2.44 -6.62 7.58
C THR A 134 0.94 -6.32 7.69
N LEU A 135 0.13 -6.80 6.75
CA LEU A 135 -1.31 -6.57 6.74
C LEU A 135 -2.02 -7.26 7.90
N GLN A 136 -1.65 -8.50 8.23
CA GLN A 136 -2.21 -9.22 9.37
C GLN A 136 -1.86 -8.55 10.71
N GLY A 137 -0.67 -7.95 10.82
CA GLY A 137 -0.23 -7.27 12.04
C GLY A 137 -0.77 -5.85 12.23
N SER A 138 -1.41 -5.26 11.21
CA SER A 138 -1.85 -3.86 11.24
C SER A 138 -3.29 -3.67 10.78
N VAL A 139 -3.62 -4.19 9.61
CA VAL A 139 -4.89 -3.95 8.92
C VAL A 139 -5.97 -4.92 9.39
N VAL A 140 -5.63 -6.19 9.64
CA VAL A 140 -6.57 -7.20 10.11
C VAL A 140 -6.65 -7.18 11.63
N GLY A 141 -7.82 -6.82 12.17
CA GLY A 141 -8.05 -6.79 13.61
C GLY A 141 -9.41 -6.23 14.01
N ASP A 142 -9.74 -6.35 15.29
CA ASP A 142 -11.06 -6.02 15.83
C ASP A 142 -11.44 -4.54 15.69
N TYR A 143 -10.45 -3.66 15.61
CA TYR A 143 -10.63 -2.20 15.60
C TYR A 143 -10.98 -1.68 14.20
N THR A 144 -10.21 -2.08 13.20
CA THR A 144 -10.48 -1.73 11.80
C THR A 144 -11.57 -2.60 11.21
N LYS A 145 -11.85 -3.78 11.80
CA LYS A 145 -12.66 -4.86 11.22
C LYS A 145 -12.22 -5.18 9.79
N GLY A 146 -10.93 -4.97 9.53
CA GLY A 146 -10.33 -5.15 8.22
C GLY A 146 -10.16 -6.63 7.88
N LYS A 147 -10.02 -6.90 6.58
CA LYS A 147 -9.65 -8.21 6.05
C LYS A 147 -8.42 -8.05 5.14
N SER A 148 -7.88 -9.16 4.66
CA SER A 148 -6.84 -9.13 3.63
C SER A 148 -7.16 -10.21 2.60
N ALA A 149 -7.95 -9.86 1.59
CA ALA A 149 -8.34 -10.78 0.53
C ALA A 149 -7.77 -10.29 -0.80
N ILE A 150 -7.10 -11.17 -1.55
CA ILE A 150 -6.66 -10.84 -2.91
C ILE A 150 -7.90 -10.79 -3.79
N CYS A 151 -8.13 -9.63 -4.42
CA CYS A 151 -9.20 -9.45 -5.41
C CYS A 151 -8.72 -9.82 -6.80
N HIS A 152 -7.55 -9.30 -7.17
CA HIS A 152 -7.02 -9.42 -8.51
C HIS A 152 -5.49 -9.38 -8.48
N ILE A 153 -4.89 -10.11 -9.41
CA ILE A 153 -3.46 -10.07 -9.68
C ILE A 153 -3.32 -9.77 -11.18
N ASP A 154 -2.63 -8.69 -11.50
CA ASP A 154 -2.23 -8.36 -12.87
C ASP A 154 -0.77 -8.80 -13.05
N PRO A 155 -0.53 -10.00 -13.63
CA PRO A 155 0.82 -10.52 -13.80
C PRO A 155 1.62 -9.74 -14.84
N ALA A 156 0.96 -9.08 -15.80
CA ALA A 156 1.65 -8.34 -16.86
C ALA A 156 2.24 -7.03 -16.34
N ALA A 157 1.59 -6.42 -15.35
CA ALA A 157 2.03 -5.17 -14.74
C ALA A 157 2.63 -5.34 -13.33
N ASN A 158 2.70 -6.58 -12.82
CA ASN A 158 3.13 -6.92 -11.45
C ASN A 158 2.32 -6.20 -10.35
N TRP A 159 1.01 -6.11 -10.52
CA TRP A 159 0.11 -5.53 -9.51
C TRP A 159 -0.67 -6.59 -8.76
N ILE A 160 -0.88 -6.34 -7.46
CA ILE A 160 -1.80 -7.09 -6.61
C ILE A 160 -2.81 -6.10 -6.02
N GLU A 161 -4.08 -6.43 -6.17
CA GLU A 161 -5.20 -5.72 -5.54
C GLU A 161 -5.65 -6.50 -4.32
N ILE A 162 -5.62 -5.85 -3.15
CA ILE A 162 -6.03 -6.45 -1.89
C ILE A 162 -7.22 -5.68 -1.32
N ASP A 163 -8.36 -6.34 -1.17
CA ASP A 163 -9.50 -5.77 -0.46
C ASP A 163 -9.26 -5.85 1.05
N VAL A 164 -9.28 -4.67 1.67
CA VAL A 164 -9.08 -4.48 3.10
C VAL A 164 -10.39 -4.39 3.88
N GLY A 165 -11.53 -4.44 3.20
CA GLY A 165 -12.87 -4.55 3.76
C GLY A 165 -13.49 -3.23 4.20
N THR A 166 -12.77 -2.41 4.96
CA THR A 166 -13.28 -1.15 5.54
C THR A 166 -12.45 0.06 5.14
N GLU A 167 -13.07 1.23 5.12
CA GLU A 167 -12.38 2.50 4.85
C GLU A 167 -11.32 2.79 5.93
N ALA A 168 -11.64 2.50 7.20
CA ALA A 168 -10.68 2.66 8.31
C ALA A 168 -9.43 1.78 8.12
N ALA A 169 -9.60 0.54 7.65
CA ALA A 169 -8.48 -0.34 7.30
C ALA A 169 -7.63 0.23 6.16
N LEU A 170 -8.28 0.83 5.14
CA LEU A 170 -7.59 1.45 4.01
C LEU A 170 -6.79 2.68 4.44
N CYS A 171 -7.38 3.56 5.24
CA CYS A 171 -6.72 4.75 5.78
C CYS A 171 -5.51 4.38 6.65
N LEU A 172 -5.64 3.36 7.50
CA LEU A 172 -4.53 2.83 8.29
C LEU A 172 -3.42 2.26 7.40
N ALA A 173 -3.77 1.51 6.34
CA ALA A 173 -2.78 0.99 5.39
C ALA A 173 -2.03 2.11 4.66
N GLY A 174 -2.72 3.20 4.30
CA GLY A 174 -2.12 4.40 3.72
C GLY A 174 -1.13 5.08 4.65
N ASP A 175 -1.57 5.47 5.86
CA ASP A 175 -0.68 6.11 6.84
C ASP A 175 0.46 5.17 7.29
N LEU A 176 0.25 3.84 7.30
CA LEU A 176 1.31 2.86 7.53
C LEU A 176 2.36 2.90 6.41
N ALA A 177 1.93 2.96 5.14
CA ALA A 177 2.84 3.10 4.00
C ALA A 177 3.61 4.43 4.08
N TRP A 178 2.96 5.52 4.49
CA TRP A 178 3.63 6.81 4.74
C TRP A 178 4.70 6.70 5.82
N SER A 179 4.33 6.15 6.97
CA SER A 179 5.24 5.95 8.11
C SER A 179 6.45 5.09 7.72
N ALA A 180 6.21 4.04 6.94
CA ALA A 180 7.26 3.18 6.40
C ALA A 180 8.17 3.91 5.41
N ALA A 181 7.62 4.80 4.57
CA ALA A 181 8.39 5.62 3.64
C ALA A 181 9.31 6.60 4.38
N VAL A 182 8.83 7.24 5.46
CA VAL A 182 9.64 8.10 6.35
C VAL A 182 10.81 7.31 6.96
N VAL A 183 10.54 6.12 7.48
CA VAL A 183 11.57 5.23 8.05
C VAL A 183 12.57 4.80 6.98
N TYR A 184 12.10 4.48 5.78
CA TYR A 184 12.96 4.15 4.64
C TYR A 184 13.86 5.33 4.21
N GLY A 185 13.32 6.55 4.15
CA GLY A 185 14.11 7.77 3.93
C GLY A 185 15.26 7.87 4.94
N LYS A 186 14.98 7.59 6.21
CA LYS A 186 16.01 7.60 7.25
C LYS A 186 17.06 6.50 7.10
N TYR A 187 16.67 5.32 6.64
CA TYR A 187 17.63 4.27 6.27
C TYR A 187 18.57 4.71 5.14
N GLN A 188 18.07 5.44 4.14
CA GLN A 188 18.87 5.92 3.03
C GLN A 188 19.85 7.03 3.46
N GLU A 189 19.39 7.99 4.25
CA GLU A 189 20.27 8.99 4.85
C GLU A 189 21.39 8.36 5.67
N ALA A 190 21.04 7.36 6.51
CA ALA A 190 22.01 6.66 7.33
C ALA A 190 23.09 5.97 6.48
N LYS A 191 22.68 5.33 5.37
CA LYS A 191 23.58 4.67 4.43
C LYS A 191 24.53 5.65 3.73
N ILE A 192 24.00 6.77 3.22
CA ILE A 192 24.81 7.81 2.55
C ILE A 192 25.83 8.38 3.56
N PHE A 193 25.39 8.65 4.79
CA PHE A 193 26.29 9.13 5.83
C PHE A 193 27.36 8.10 6.20
N GLU A 194 27.03 6.81 6.25
CA GLU A 194 28.01 5.75 6.46
C GLU A 194 29.08 5.74 5.37
N GLU A 195 28.69 5.93 4.09
CA GLU A 195 29.62 6.00 2.97
C GLU A 195 30.55 7.22 3.08
N HIS A 196 30.02 8.38 3.48
CA HIS A 196 30.84 9.57 3.76
C HIS A 196 31.83 9.33 4.91
N VAL A 197 31.38 8.72 6.01
CA VAL A 197 32.23 8.38 7.16
C VAL A 197 33.35 7.41 6.77
N ARG A 198 33.05 6.41 5.92
CA ARG A 198 34.06 5.50 5.38
C ARG A 198 35.08 6.24 4.51
N ALA A 199 34.64 7.18 3.69
CA ALA A 199 35.53 7.99 2.85
C ALA A 199 36.50 8.86 3.67
N LEU A 200 36.08 9.30 4.87
CA LEU A 200 36.91 10.03 5.83
C LEU A 200 37.97 9.16 6.51
N LYS A 201 38.03 7.84 6.24
CA LYS A 201 38.98 6.87 6.82
C LYS A 201 39.02 6.94 8.36
N LEU A 202 37.85 7.13 8.99
CA LEU A 202 37.75 7.10 10.44
C LEU A 202 38.15 5.72 11.00
N ARG A 203 38.52 5.71 12.27
CA ARG A 203 38.80 4.48 13.00
C ARG A 203 37.56 3.56 13.00
N PRO A 204 37.73 2.24 12.84
CA PRO A 204 36.61 1.29 12.81
C PRO A 204 35.66 1.42 14.00
N GLU A 205 36.18 1.69 15.20
CA GLU A 205 35.38 1.84 16.43
C GLU A 205 34.41 3.02 16.31
N SER A 206 34.86 4.14 15.74
CA SER A 206 34.01 5.33 15.51
C SER A 206 32.91 5.05 14.49
N LEU A 207 33.16 4.18 13.51
CA LEU A 207 32.16 3.78 12.53
C LEU A 207 31.07 2.90 13.17
N GLU A 208 31.45 2.03 14.10
CA GLU A 208 30.49 1.22 14.88
C GLU A 208 29.61 2.09 15.78
N ASP A 209 30.18 3.07 16.46
CA ASP A 209 29.43 4.03 17.29
C ASP A 209 28.40 4.82 16.47
N ILE A 210 28.80 5.28 15.28
CA ILE A 210 27.91 5.99 14.35
C ILE A 210 26.76 5.08 13.91
N LYS A 211 27.04 3.84 13.52
CA LYS A 211 26.01 2.86 13.13
C LYS A 211 25.03 2.59 14.26
N LYS A 212 25.54 2.45 15.48
CA LYS A 212 24.71 2.23 16.66
C LYS A 212 23.78 3.43 16.89
N GLY A 213 24.31 4.65 16.86
CA GLY A 213 23.52 5.87 17.00
C GLY A 213 22.46 6.03 15.91
N GLN A 214 22.77 5.70 14.66
CA GLN A 214 21.81 5.71 13.54
C GLN A 214 20.70 4.68 13.74
N ASN A 215 21.05 3.44 14.13
CA ASN A 215 20.06 2.40 14.41
C ASN A 215 19.13 2.78 15.56
N GLU A 216 19.66 3.36 16.64
CA GLU A 216 18.83 3.87 17.73
C GLU A 216 17.91 5.01 17.29
N ALA A 217 18.38 5.91 16.43
CA ALA A 217 17.54 6.97 15.86
C ALA A 217 16.39 6.39 15.02
N ILE A 218 16.65 5.36 14.22
CA ILE A 218 15.62 4.67 13.43
C ILE A 218 14.62 3.94 14.35
N VAL A 219 15.09 3.28 15.41
CA VAL A 219 14.22 2.63 16.40
C VAL A 219 13.31 3.65 17.09
N ARG A 220 13.86 4.82 17.48
CA ARG A 220 13.08 5.92 18.04
C ARG A 220 12.04 6.47 17.06
N LEU A 221 12.42 6.60 15.78
CA LEU A 221 11.50 7.03 14.71
C LEU A 221 10.35 6.04 14.54
N ILE A 222 10.63 4.73 14.44
CA ILE A 222 9.60 3.69 14.35
C ILE A 222 8.67 3.76 15.56
N HIS A 223 9.21 3.97 16.77
CA HIS A 223 8.40 4.13 17.97
C HIS A 223 7.48 5.36 17.86
N MET A 224 8.00 6.50 17.42
CA MET A 224 7.23 7.74 17.27
C MET A 224 6.11 7.59 16.23
N GLU A 225 6.40 6.99 15.07
CA GLU A 225 5.38 6.73 14.04
C GLU A 225 4.34 5.73 14.53
N SER A 226 4.74 4.67 15.23
CA SER A 226 3.79 3.70 15.78
C SER A 226 2.83 4.35 16.78
N HIS A 227 3.30 5.29 17.58
CA HIS A 227 2.46 6.05 18.51
C HIS A 227 1.46 6.93 17.75
N ASN A 228 1.93 7.67 16.74
CA ASN A 228 1.09 8.52 15.90
C ASN A 228 -0.02 7.73 15.20
N LEU A 229 0.29 6.54 14.67
CA LEU A 229 -0.71 5.67 14.06
C LEU A 229 -1.77 5.21 15.07
N VAL A 230 -1.36 4.83 16.28
CA VAL A 230 -2.31 4.43 17.34
C VAL A 230 -3.21 5.59 17.75
N GLU A 231 -2.68 6.80 17.88
CA GLU A 231 -3.46 7.98 18.23
C GLU A 231 -4.48 8.34 17.15
N ARG A 232 -4.10 8.25 15.87
CA ARG A 232 -4.97 8.65 14.75
C ARG A 232 -6.03 7.61 14.40
N HIS A 233 -5.73 6.32 14.54
CA HIS A 233 -6.61 5.25 14.04
C HIS A 233 -7.17 4.31 15.12
N LEU A 234 -6.54 4.24 16.30
CA LEU A 234 -6.80 3.19 17.31
C LEU A 234 -7.13 3.73 18.70
N ASN A 235 -7.48 5.02 18.82
CA ASN A 235 -7.90 5.67 20.07
C ASN A 235 -6.94 5.47 21.27
N GLY A 236 -5.63 5.39 21.03
CA GLY A 236 -4.64 5.44 22.11
C GLY A 236 -4.39 4.14 22.89
N ASN A 237 -4.78 2.96 22.39
CA ASN A 237 -4.50 1.70 23.10
C ASN A 237 -3.00 1.34 23.04
N GLY A 238 -2.27 1.57 24.15
CA GLY A 238 -0.82 1.37 24.25
C GLY A 238 -0.33 -0.05 23.92
N GLY A 239 -1.15 -1.09 24.12
CA GLY A 239 -0.80 -2.46 23.74
C GLY A 239 -0.72 -2.71 22.22
N GLN A 240 -1.26 -1.79 21.41
CA GLN A 240 -1.25 -1.87 19.95
C GLN A 240 -0.06 -1.14 19.33
N MET A 241 0.58 -0.24 20.07
CA MET A 241 1.79 0.45 19.63
C MET A 241 2.90 -0.56 19.31
N GLU A 242 3.17 -1.50 20.21
CA GLU A 242 4.16 -2.56 19.99
C GLU A 242 3.82 -3.45 18.79
N LYS A 243 2.52 -3.67 18.54
CA LYS A 243 2.05 -4.47 17.40
C LYS A 243 2.33 -3.76 16.07
N LEU A 244 2.29 -2.43 16.01
CA LEU A 244 2.51 -1.66 14.77
C LEU A 244 4.00 -1.44 14.43
N LYS A 245 4.92 -1.55 15.39
CA LYS A 245 6.37 -1.41 15.11
C LYS A 245 6.87 -2.43 14.09
N ILE A 246 6.39 -3.68 14.18
CA ILE A 246 6.81 -4.76 13.28
C ILE A 246 6.28 -4.52 11.85
N PRO A 247 4.97 -4.25 11.62
CA PRO A 247 4.44 -3.84 10.33
C PRO A 247 5.18 -2.64 9.71
N ILE A 248 5.46 -1.58 10.47
CA ILE A 248 6.20 -0.41 9.95
C ILE A 248 7.58 -0.84 9.42
N LYS A 249 8.31 -1.65 10.19
CA LYS A 249 9.63 -2.14 9.80
C LYS A 249 9.57 -3.05 8.56
N LEU A 250 8.62 -4.00 8.55
CA LEU A 250 8.45 -4.91 7.42
C LEU A 250 8.02 -4.16 6.15
N MET A 251 7.19 -3.14 6.29
CA MET A 251 6.78 -2.29 5.18
C MET A 251 7.94 -1.43 4.66
N ALA A 252 8.77 -0.87 5.55
CA ALA A 252 9.96 -0.12 5.15
C ALA A 252 10.96 -1.02 4.38
N ASP A 253 11.13 -2.27 4.82
CA ASP A 253 11.90 -3.27 4.07
C ASP A 253 11.30 -3.57 2.69
N LEU A 254 9.97 -3.69 2.59
CA LEU A 254 9.28 -3.94 1.32
C LEU A 254 9.49 -2.77 0.35
N ILE A 255 9.39 -1.53 0.84
CA ILE A 255 9.65 -0.31 0.05
C ILE A 255 11.11 -0.30 -0.43
N LYS A 256 12.05 -0.65 0.45
CA LYS A 256 13.47 -0.81 0.09
C LYS A 256 13.69 -1.86 -0.99
N ASP A 257 12.93 -2.96 -0.95
CA ASP A 257 12.99 -4.02 -1.95
C ASP A 257 12.29 -3.61 -3.27
N GLY A 258 11.65 -2.44 -3.34
CA GLY A 258 11.04 -1.87 -4.54
C GLY A 258 9.52 -2.00 -4.63
N VAL A 259 8.86 -2.43 -3.55
CA VAL A 259 7.39 -2.50 -3.48
C VAL A 259 6.81 -1.10 -3.33
N ARG A 260 5.74 -0.81 -4.06
CA ARG A 260 5.03 0.47 -3.99
C ARG A 260 3.56 0.23 -3.70
N ILE A 261 2.97 1.07 -2.86
CA ILE A 261 1.60 0.93 -2.37
C ILE A 261 0.82 2.19 -2.69
N TYR A 262 -0.26 2.03 -3.43
CA TYR A 262 -1.06 3.10 -3.97
C TYR A 262 -2.51 3.03 -3.45
N PRO A 263 -3.18 4.19 -3.36
CA PRO A 263 -4.62 4.23 -3.07
C PRO A 263 -5.43 3.60 -4.22
N PRO A 264 -6.73 3.34 -4.00
CA PRO A 264 -7.67 3.13 -5.10
C PRO A 264 -7.63 4.28 -6.10
N GLU A 265 -7.87 3.99 -7.38
CA GLU A 265 -7.85 5.00 -8.46
C GLU A 265 -8.93 6.07 -8.24
N ASP A 266 -10.13 5.62 -7.86
CA ASP A 266 -11.29 6.46 -7.58
C ASP A 266 -11.34 6.95 -6.13
N ALA A 267 -10.26 6.79 -5.36
CA ALA A 267 -10.23 7.27 -3.98
C ALA A 267 -10.36 8.82 -3.93
N PRO A 268 -11.08 9.35 -2.94
CA PRO A 268 -11.16 10.80 -2.72
C PRO A 268 -9.80 11.36 -2.28
N ASP A 269 -9.58 12.65 -2.51
CA ASP A 269 -8.27 13.31 -2.32
C ASP A 269 -7.75 13.21 -0.89
N ASN A 270 -8.64 13.20 0.11
CA ASN A 270 -8.29 13.00 1.51
C ASN A 270 -7.64 11.64 1.77
N VAL A 271 -8.09 10.57 1.10
CA VAL A 271 -7.51 9.23 1.21
C VAL A 271 -6.22 9.15 0.40
N LYS A 272 -6.18 9.74 -0.81
CA LYS A 272 -4.97 9.79 -1.64
C LYS A 272 -3.80 10.46 -0.91
N ALA A 273 -4.08 11.52 -0.15
CA ALA A 273 -3.09 12.22 0.67
C ALA A 273 -2.51 11.38 1.82
N LEU A 274 -3.06 10.21 2.16
CA LEU A 274 -2.49 9.31 3.16
C LEU A 274 -1.34 8.48 2.62
N PHE A 275 -1.21 8.34 1.30
CA PHE A 275 -0.20 7.50 0.68
C PHE A 275 1.05 8.31 0.30
N PRO A 276 2.25 7.72 0.40
CA PRO A 276 3.48 8.38 0.02
C PRO A 276 3.61 8.54 -1.49
N ASP A 277 4.24 9.63 -1.92
CA ASP A 277 4.69 9.80 -3.29
C ASP A 277 6.07 9.13 -3.46
N TYR A 278 6.10 7.99 -4.14
CA TYR A 278 7.33 7.20 -4.35
C TYR A 278 8.34 7.87 -5.27
N ASP A 279 7.92 8.85 -6.08
CA ASP A 279 8.84 9.59 -6.95
C ASP A 279 9.53 10.73 -6.18
N LYS A 280 8.98 11.13 -5.03
CA LYS A 280 9.50 12.18 -4.13
C LYS A 280 9.80 11.68 -2.72
N LEU A 281 10.30 10.45 -2.65
CA LEU A 281 10.56 9.73 -1.41
C LEU A 281 11.53 10.46 -0.45
N GLY A 282 12.42 11.31 -0.99
CA GLY A 282 13.37 12.13 -0.20
C GLY A 282 12.77 13.40 0.41
N GLU A 283 11.56 13.80 0.00
CA GLU A 283 10.85 14.98 0.53
C GLU A 283 9.79 14.60 1.59
N ILE A 284 9.64 13.30 1.86
CA ILE A 284 8.61 12.82 2.79
C ILE A 284 9.03 13.08 4.23
N GLU A 285 8.26 13.93 4.91
CA GLU A 285 8.45 14.23 6.32
C GLU A 285 7.52 13.40 7.23
N SER A 286 7.99 13.21 8.46
CA SER A 286 7.20 12.61 9.54
C SER A 286 5.96 13.45 9.82
N ARG A 287 4.82 12.78 9.96
CA ARG A 287 3.56 13.39 10.39
C ARG A 287 3.35 13.30 11.90
N ALA A 288 4.30 12.71 12.63
CA ALA A 288 4.18 12.59 14.06
C ALA A 288 4.42 13.96 14.71
N PRO A 289 3.60 14.35 15.71
CA PRO A 289 3.84 15.59 16.43
C PRO A 289 5.21 15.54 17.09
N ALA A 290 6.07 16.50 16.76
CA ALA A 290 7.31 16.70 17.50
C ALA A 290 6.94 16.95 18.96
N LYS A 291 7.30 16.03 19.87
CA LYS A 291 7.15 16.29 21.30
C LYS A 291 7.87 17.60 21.59
N LYS A 292 7.13 18.63 22.04
CA LYS A 292 7.73 19.84 22.62
C LYS A 292 8.81 19.37 23.58
N LYS A 293 10.06 19.84 23.40
CA LYS A 293 11.11 19.71 24.40
C LYS A 293 10.45 19.95 25.76
N ALA A 294 10.60 19.01 26.69
CA ALA A 294 10.26 19.29 28.08
C ALA A 294 10.94 20.62 28.45
N PRO A 295 10.27 21.54 29.17
CA PRO A 295 10.92 22.77 29.58
C PRO A 295 12.24 22.38 30.25
N GLU A 296 13.34 22.90 29.71
CA GLU A 296 14.65 22.78 30.34
C GLU A 296 14.45 23.22 31.80
N PRO A 297 14.90 22.44 32.79
CA PRO A 297 14.81 22.88 34.18
C PRO A 297 15.47 24.26 34.23
N GLU A 298 14.72 25.25 34.73
CA GLU A 298 15.24 26.60 34.91
C GLU A 298 16.60 26.48 35.62
N PRO A 299 17.64 27.16 35.11
CA PRO A 299 18.93 27.14 35.79
C PRO A 299 18.69 27.60 37.22
N GLU A 300 19.10 26.76 38.18
CA GLU A 300 19.06 27.13 39.59
C GLU A 300 19.72 28.51 39.72
N PRO A 301 19.07 29.46 40.43
CA PRO A 301 19.62 30.79 40.57
C PRO A 301 21.01 30.68 41.18
N ASP A 302 21.99 31.32 40.53
CA ASP A 302 23.36 31.38 41.01
C ASP A 302 23.37 31.72 42.51
N PRO A 303 24.14 30.99 43.35
CA PRO A 303 24.24 31.32 44.75
C PRO A 303 24.71 32.76 44.87
N GLN A 304 23.85 33.60 45.48
CA GLN A 304 24.21 34.98 45.76
C GLN A 304 25.50 34.99 46.58
N PRO A 305 26.45 35.90 46.29
CA PRO A 305 27.67 36.01 47.07
C PRO A 305 27.29 36.32 48.52
N GLU A 306 27.67 35.42 49.43
CA GLU A 306 27.51 35.59 50.86
C GLU A 306 28.12 36.94 51.27
N GLU A 307 27.28 37.83 51.81
CA GLU A 307 27.77 39.04 52.47
C GLU A 307 28.67 38.65 53.65
N PRO A 308 29.78 39.37 53.87
CA PRO A 308 30.69 39.06 54.96
C PRO A 308 29.98 39.19 56.31
N VAL A 309 29.91 38.09 57.04
CA VAL A 309 29.42 37.99 58.41
C VAL A 309 30.24 38.93 59.30
N GLU A 310 29.62 40.03 59.74
CA GLU A 310 30.10 40.75 60.92
C GLU A 310 29.85 39.88 62.15
N LEU A 311 30.96 39.44 62.75
CA LEU A 311 31.01 38.80 64.06
C LEU A 311 30.55 39.80 65.11
N ASP A 312 29.31 39.64 65.59
CA ASP A 312 28.89 40.23 66.85
C ASP A 312 28.69 39.13 67.89
N VAL A 313 29.61 39.14 68.86
CA VAL A 313 29.68 38.24 70.00
C VAL A 313 28.77 38.80 71.09
N GLN A 314 27.70 38.09 71.47
CA GLN A 314 27.21 38.10 72.86
C GLN A 314 26.67 36.71 73.29
N PRO A 315 26.79 36.36 74.58
CA PRO A 315 26.65 34.99 75.07
C PRO A 315 25.32 34.71 75.81
N GLU A 316 25.14 33.44 76.16
CA GLU A 316 24.11 32.85 77.06
C GLU A 316 22.73 32.60 76.42
N ALA A 317 22.01 31.52 76.70
CA ALA A 317 21.98 30.67 77.89
C ALA A 317 21.60 29.21 77.56
N ILE A 318 22.00 28.36 78.51
CA ILE A 318 21.62 26.97 78.71
C ILE A 318 20.10 26.86 78.93
N GLU A 319 19.42 25.92 78.27
CA GLU A 319 18.28 25.27 78.92
C GLU A 319 18.15 23.81 78.48
N GLU A 320 18.15 23.01 79.53
CA GLU A 320 18.05 21.57 79.66
C GLU A 320 16.56 21.21 79.72
N GLN A 321 16.10 20.21 78.96
CA GLN A 321 15.01 19.36 79.43
C GLN A 321 14.91 18.04 78.67
N ALA A 322 14.68 17.02 79.49
CA ALA A 322 14.73 15.60 79.21
C ALA A 322 13.31 15.00 79.15
N ALA A 323 13.29 13.69 78.89
CA ALA A 323 12.19 12.73 79.07
C ALA A 323 11.11 12.74 77.96
N GLU A 324 10.48 11.64 77.56
CA GLU A 324 10.30 10.33 78.18
C GLU A 324 9.72 9.33 77.15
N GLU A 325 10.07 8.05 77.34
CA GLU A 325 9.29 6.80 77.09
C GLU A 325 8.57 6.45 75.76
N ALA A 326 9.16 5.49 75.02
CA ALA A 326 8.77 4.06 74.90
C ALA A 326 7.35 3.63 74.37
N PRO A 327 7.06 2.33 74.09
CA PRO A 327 6.76 1.84 72.71
C PRO A 327 5.49 0.96 72.57
N GLU A 328 5.00 0.73 71.34
CA GLU A 328 4.13 -0.42 71.00
C GLU A 328 4.45 -0.84 69.55
N GLU A 329 5.00 -2.03 69.29
CA GLU A 329 4.36 -3.36 69.25
C GLU A 329 3.37 -3.53 68.07
N LYS A 330 3.75 -4.30 67.04
CA LYS A 330 3.13 -5.61 66.73
C LYS A 330 3.72 -6.28 65.49
N ALA A 331 3.88 -7.58 65.67
CA ALA A 331 4.33 -8.59 64.73
C ALA A 331 3.17 -9.20 63.92
N ASP A 332 3.56 -10.06 62.98
CA ASP A 332 2.96 -11.35 62.57
C ASP A 332 2.73 -11.46 61.06
N GLU A 333 3.55 -12.29 60.39
CA GLU A 333 3.27 -13.70 59.99
C GLU A 333 2.55 -13.75 58.62
N ALA A 334 2.79 -14.64 57.67
CA ALA A 334 3.74 -15.72 57.41
C ALA A 334 3.56 -16.09 55.90
N PRO A 335 4.45 -16.87 55.25
CA PRO A 335 4.19 -17.44 53.93
C PRO A 335 4.10 -18.98 53.97
N GLU A 336 3.02 -19.55 53.44
CA GLU A 336 2.92 -20.97 53.00
C GLU A 336 2.23 -20.98 51.62
N ALA A 337 2.85 -21.44 50.54
CA ALA A 337 3.21 -22.82 50.15
C ALA A 337 2.09 -23.58 49.41
N ASP A 338 2.39 -23.84 48.13
CA ASP A 338 2.16 -25.09 47.38
C ASP A 338 0.73 -25.50 46.96
N LYS A 339 0.52 -25.67 45.64
CA LYS A 339 0.19 -26.98 45.05
C LYS A 339 0.07 -26.96 43.53
N SER A 340 0.91 -27.81 42.95
CA SER A 340 0.86 -28.38 41.60
C SER A 340 -0.51 -28.95 41.19
N LYS A 341 -0.81 -28.89 39.88
CA LYS A 341 -1.59 -29.91 39.16
C LYS A 341 -1.25 -29.91 37.66
N THR A 342 -0.52 -30.95 37.29
CA THR A 342 -0.25 -31.44 35.93
C THR A 342 -1.51 -32.00 35.28
N GLU A 343 -1.81 -31.60 34.04
CA GLU A 343 -2.84 -32.20 33.20
C GLU A 343 -2.21 -32.74 31.90
N LYS A 344 -2.47 -34.02 31.60
CA LYS A 344 -1.95 -34.76 30.43
C LYS A 344 -2.74 -34.39 29.16
N PRO A 345 -2.09 -34.27 27.98
CA PRO A 345 -2.80 -34.04 26.73
C PRO A 345 -3.46 -35.31 26.16
N LYS A 346 -4.67 -35.14 25.62
CA LYS A 346 -5.46 -36.15 24.90
C LYS A 346 -4.84 -36.46 23.51
N PRO A 347 -5.03 -37.69 22.97
CA PRO A 347 -4.52 -38.07 21.66
C PRO A 347 -5.29 -37.39 20.52
N VAL A 348 -4.54 -36.93 19.52
CA VAL A 348 -5.02 -36.31 18.28
C VAL A 348 -5.56 -37.40 17.35
N THR A 349 -6.83 -37.29 16.98
CA THR A 349 -7.47 -38.08 15.93
C THR A 349 -7.03 -37.56 14.55
N GLU A 350 -6.50 -38.45 13.71
CA GLU A 350 -6.12 -38.15 12.32
C GLU A 350 -7.34 -37.72 11.48
N PRO A 351 -7.21 -36.67 10.64
CA PRO A 351 -8.26 -36.30 9.71
C PRO A 351 -8.31 -37.28 8.52
N LYS A 352 -9.50 -37.82 8.26
CA LYS A 352 -9.81 -38.63 7.06
C LYS A 352 -9.53 -37.83 5.79
N VAL A 353 -8.66 -38.36 4.94
CA VAL A 353 -8.43 -37.89 3.56
C VAL A 353 -9.69 -38.14 2.72
N PRO A 354 -10.25 -37.13 2.04
CA PRO A 354 -11.34 -37.34 1.10
C PRO A 354 -10.85 -38.05 -0.16
N VAL A 355 -11.51 -39.15 -0.51
CA VAL A 355 -11.29 -39.90 -1.76
C VAL A 355 -11.79 -39.05 -2.94
N LEU A 356 -10.88 -38.67 -3.83
CA LEU A 356 -11.20 -37.99 -5.09
C LEU A 356 -11.99 -38.94 -6.01
N PRO A 357 -13.07 -38.48 -6.67
CA PRO A 357 -13.78 -39.27 -7.67
C PRO A 357 -12.91 -39.47 -8.93
N LYS A 358 -12.99 -40.69 -9.49
CA LYS A 358 -12.32 -41.08 -10.73
C LYS A 358 -12.70 -40.13 -11.87
N GLN A 359 -11.69 -39.61 -12.57
CA GLN A 359 -11.85 -38.85 -13.80
C GLN A 359 -12.56 -39.70 -14.86
N ALA A 360 -13.67 -39.19 -15.39
CA ALA A 360 -14.32 -39.75 -16.56
C ALA A 360 -13.45 -39.44 -17.79
N SER A 361 -13.16 -40.47 -18.59
CA SER A 361 -12.47 -40.38 -19.86
C SER A 361 -13.31 -39.60 -20.86
N PHE A 362 -12.76 -38.50 -21.37
CA PHE A 362 -13.32 -37.73 -22.47
C PHE A 362 -12.99 -38.46 -23.78
N ASN A 363 -13.95 -39.21 -24.30
CA ASN A 363 -13.98 -39.68 -25.68
C ASN A 363 -15.45 -39.83 -26.05
N ASP A 364 -16.04 -38.77 -26.59
CA ASP A 364 -17.21 -38.88 -27.46
C ASP A 364 -17.09 -37.79 -28.53
N THR A 365 -16.86 -38.30 -29.74
CA THR A 365 -16.97 -37.67 -31.06
C THR A 365 -18.35 -37.05 -31.24
N VAL A 366 -18.38 -35.76 -31.59
CA VAL A 366 -19.59 -35.11 -32.11
C VAL A 366 -19.49 -35.13 -33.63
N ASP A 367 -20.32 -35.97 -34.24
CA ASP A 367 -20.61 -35.95 -35.68
C ASP A 367 -21.35 -34.65 -36.02
N LEU A 368 -20.82 -33.91 -37.00
CA LEU A 368 -21.52 -32.82 -37.67
C LEU A 368 -22.03 -33.37 -39.01
N GLU A 369 -23.35 -33.55 -39.11
CA GLU A 369 -24.03 -33.76 -40.38
C GLU A 369 -24.14 -32.44 -41.17
N VAL A 370 -24.22 -32.65 -42.49
CA VAL A 370 -23.99 -31.76 -43.64
C VAL A 370 -24.98 -30.62 -43.79
#